data_AF-A0A3E0Q2F7-F1
#
_entry.id   AF-A0A3E0Q2F7-F1
#
_cell.length_a   1.000
_cell.length_b   1.000
_cell.length_c   1.000
_cell.angle_alpha   90.00
_cell.angle_beta   90.00
_cell.angle_gamma   90.00
#
_symmetry.space_group_name_H-M   'P 1'
#
loop_
_entity.id
_entity.type
_entity.pdbx_description
1 polymer ?
#
loop_
_entity_poly.entity_id
_entity_poly.type
_entity_poly.pdbx_seq_one_letter_code
_entity_poly.pdbx_strand_id
1 'polypeptide(L)' 'MKVSLERIGMAKVLDEIRRAIERSGESRYAISKATGIGEAQLSRLMAGQAGLSINRLELLADHLGLEIIIRPKRRRKASK' A
#
# COMPACT_ATOMS: atom_id res chain seq x y z
N MET A 1 -17.77 -8.19 13.52
CA MET A 1 -17.46 -6.84 12.97
C MET A 1 -16.73 -6.04 14.03
N LYS A 2 -15.40 -6.03 14.02
CA LYS A 2 -14.51 -5.15 14.79
C LYS A 2 -13.07 -5.54 14.47
N VAL A 3 -12.37 -4.74 13.67
CA VAL A 3 -10.94 -4.48 13.87
C VAL A 3 -10.67 -3.04 13.43
N SER A 4 -11.08 -2.08 14.26
CA SER A 4 -10.45 -0.77 14.28
C SER A 4 -9.17 -0.91 15.09
N LEU A 5 -8.07 -1.30 14.44
CA LEU A 5 -6.74 -1.04 14.96
C LEU A 5 -6.18 0.16 14.20
N GLU A 6 -6.15 1.31 14.86
CA GLU A 6 -5.16 2.35 14.56
C GLU A 6 -3.77 1.73 14.72
N ARG A 7 -3.24 1.18 13.63
CA ARG A 7 -1.88 0.66 13.59
C ARG A 7 -0.95 1.85 13.34
N ILE A 8 -0.62 2.55 14.42
CA ILE A 8 0.41 3.59 14.47
C ILE A 8 1.75 2.89 14.18
N GLY A 9 2.31 3.09 12.99
CA GLY A 9 3.65 2.58 12.67
C GLY A 9 4.01 2.36 11.20
N MET A 10 3.09 2.50 10.24
CA MET A 10 3.43 2.42 8.81
C MET A 10 3.14 3.72 8.06
N ALA A 11 3.98 4.00 7.06
CA ALA A 11 3.73 5.11 6.14
C ALA A 11 2.35 4.92 5.50
N LYS A 12 1.50 5.97 5.55
CA LYS A 12 0.10 5.94 5.03
C LYS A 12 -0.03 5.28 3.66
N VAL A 13 0.99 5.43 2.82
CA VAL A 13 1.06 4.84 1.47
C VAL A 13 1.05 3.30 1.49
N LEU A 14 1.87 2.67 2.34
CA LEU A 14 1.94 1.20 2.40
C LEU A 14 0.66 0.58 2.99
N ASP A 15 0.00 1.30 3.91
CA ASP A 15 -1.32 0.94 4.41
C ASP A 15 -2.37 0.92 3.30
N GLU A 16 -2.41 1.97 2.48
CA GLU A 16 -3.36 2.05 1.36
C GLU A 16 -3.14 0.95 0.33
N ILE A 17 -1.89 0.60 0.05
CA ILE A 17 -1.57 -0.53 -0.84
C ILE A 17 -2.05 -1.85 -0.26
N ARG A 18 -1.80 -2.12 1.03
CA ARG A 18 -2.32 -3.34 1.68
C ARG A 18 -3.84 -3.43 1.58
N ARG A 19 -4.53 -2.32 1.84
CA ARG A 19 -6.01 -2.26 1.72
C ARG A 19 -6.46 -2.45 0.28
N ALA A 20 -5.72 -1.93 -0.70
CA ALA A 20 -6.03 -2.14 -2.12
C ALA A 20 -5.87 -3.61 -2.52
N ILE A 21 -4.82 -4.28 -2.04
CA ILE A 21 -4.62 -5.73 -2.22
C ILE A 21 -5.79 -6.52 -1.59
N GLU A 22 -6.22 -6.16 -0.37
CA GLU A 22 -7.37 -6.82 0.28
C GLU A 22 -8.67 -6.60 -0.51
N ARG A 23 -8.87 -5.40 -1.07
CA ARG A 23 -10.06 -5.04 -1.84
C ARG A 23 -10.09 -5.65 -3.24
N SER A 24 -8.93 -5.95 -3.85
CA SER A 24 -8.90 -6.58 -5.18
C SER A 24 -9.41 -8.02 -5.16
N GLY A 25 -9.37 -8.68 -3.99
CA GLY A 25 -9.76 -10.08 -3.84
C GLY A 25 -8.80 -11.06 -4.50
N GLU A 26 -7.69 -10.58 -5.05
CA GLU A 26 -6.68 -11.41 -5.69
C GLU A 26 -5.80 -12.11 -4.65
N SER A 27 -5.42 -13.36 -4.96
CA SER A 27 -4.41 -14.04 -4.15
C SER A 27 -3.04 -13.37 -4.32
N ARG A 28 -2.20 -13.44 -3.29
CA ARG A 28 -0.80 -12.99 -3.36
C ARG A 28 -0.03 -13.71 -4.49
N TYR A 29 -0.39 -14.95 -4.80
CA TYR A 29 0.16 -15.69 -5.93
C TYR A 29 -0.18 -15.05 -7.28
N ALA A 30 -1.45 -14.67 -7.50
CA ALA A 30 -1.88 -14.00 -8.72
C ALA A 30 -1.16 -12.67 -8.91
N ILE A 31 -1.11 -11.86 -7.86
CA ILE A 31 -0.40 -10.57 -7.87
C ILE A 31 1.09 -10.77 -8.13
N SER A 32 1.72 -11.78 -7.52
CA SER A 32 3.13 -12.12 -7.76
C SER A 32 3.39 -12.47 -9.23
N LYS A 33 2.49 -13.24 -9.86
CA LYS A 33 2.60 -13.59 -11.27
C LYS A 33 2.42 -12.40 -12.21
N ALA A 34 1.49 -11.50 -11.89
CA ALA A 34 1.24 -10.32 -12.72
C ALA A 34 2.33 -9.25 -12.60
N THR A 35 2.86 -9.04 -11.39
CA THR A 35 3.79 -7.93 -11.10
C THR A 35 5.26 -8.34 -11.06
N GLY A 36 5.56 -9.64 -10.98
CA GLY A 36 6.91 -10.15 -10.73
C GLY A 36 7.42 -9.95 -9.29
N ILE A 37 6.58 -9.43 -8.38
CA ILE A 37 6.93 -9.27 -6.97
C ILE A 37 6.78 -10.60 -6.25
N GLY A 38 7.88 -11.14 -5.72
CA GLY A 38 7.86 -12.44 -5.05
C GLY A 38 6.87 -12.52 -3.88
N GLU A 39 6.19 -13.66 -3.76
CA GLU A 39 5.15 -13.90 -2.74
C GLU A 39 5.64 -13.69 -1.30
N ALA A 40 6.90 -14.03 -1.01
CA ALA A 40 7.49 -13.80 0.31
C ALA A 40 7.56 -12.29 0.64
N GLN A 41 7.80 -11.45 -0.36
CA GLN A 41 7.80 -9.99 -0.20
C GLN A 41 6.38 -9.46 -0.01
N LEU A 42 5.42 -9.93 -0.79
CA LEU A 42 4.00 -9.59 -0.60
C LEU A 42 3.49 -10.04 0.77
N SER A 43 3.90 -11.22 1.24
CA SER A 43 3.56 -11.73 2.57
C SER A 43 4.08 -10.83 3.68
N ARG A 44 5.37 -10.45 3.64
CA ARG A 44 5.95 -9.53 4.62
C ARG A 44 5.33 -8.13 4.56
N LEU A 45 5.00 -7.65 3.35
CA LEU A 45 4.26 -6.40 3.18
C LEU A 45 2.92 -6.47 3.92
N MET A 46 2.11 -7.50 3.64
CA MET A 46 0.79 -7.71 4.27
C MET A 46 0.90 -7.85 5.80
N ALA A 47 1.96 -8.49 6.30
CA ALA A 47 2.24 -8.59 7.73
C ALA A 47 2.76 -7.28 8.36
N GLY A 48 3.09 -6.26 7.55
CA GLY A 48 3.70 -5.01 8.01
C GLY A 48 5.16 -5.15 8.46
N GLN A 49 5.83 -6.22 8.03
CA GLN A 49 7.19 -6.56 8.42
C GLN A 49 8.25 -6.03 7.45
N ALA A 50 7.85 -5.65 6.23
CA ALA A 50 8.75 -5.10 5.22
C ALA A 50 8.07 -4.01 4.40
N GLY A 51 8.85 -3.00 4.04
CA GLY A 51 8.45 -2.01 3.04
C GLY A 51 8.63 -2.51 1.60
N LEU A 52 8.36 -1.61 0.66
CA LEU A 52 8.61 -1.80 -0.78
C LEU A 52 9.57 -0.72 -1.26
N SER A 53 10.34 -1.06 -2.31
CA SER A 53 10.99 -0.05 -3.13
C SER A 53 9.93 0.73 -3.93
N ILE A 54 10.24 1.96 -4.32
CA ILE A 54 9.33 2.81 -5.10
C ILE A 54 8.91 2.11 -6.40
N ASN A 55 9.84 1.51 -7.14
CA ASN A 55 9.49 0.80 -8.39
C ASN A 55 8.46 -0.33 -8.18
N ARG A 56 8.54 -1.04 -7.05
CA ARG A 56 7.57 -2.11 -6.75
C ARG A 56 6.23 -1.56 -6.28
N LEU A 57 6.25 -0.40 -5.63
CA LEU A 57 5.05 0.34 -5.26
C LEU A 57 4.28 0.79 -6.51
N GLU A 58 4.99 1.33 -7.50
CA GLU A 58 4.41 1.75 -8.78
C GLU A 58 3.82 0.56 -9.55
N LEU A 59 4.54 -0.57 -9.63
CA LEU A 59 4.02 -1.80 -10.25
C LEU A 59 2.72 -2.30 -9.60
N LEU A 60 2.63 -2.23 -8.26
CA LEU A 60 1.38 -2.58 -7.56
C LEU A 60 0.28 -1.56 -7.81
N ALA A 61 0.61 -0.26 -7.86
CA ALA A 61 -0.37 0.76 -8.16
C ALA A 61 -0.98 0.56 -9.55
N ASP A 62 -0.14 0.35 -10.56
CA ASP A 62 -0.58 0.09 -11.94
C ASP A 62 -1.44 -1.18 -12.02
N HIS A 63 -0.99 -2.29 -11.43
CA HIS A 63 -1.73 -3.56 -11.41
C HIS A 63 -3.10 -3.44 -10.73
N LEU A 64 -3.16 -2.69 -9.64
CA LEU A 64 -4.38 -2.51 -8.83
C LEU A 64 -5.28 -1.37 -9.35
N GLY A 65 -4.93 -0.72 -10.46
CA GLY A 65 -5.70 0.38 -11.04
C GLY A 65 -5.72 1.64 -10.16
N LEU A 66 -4.60 1.95 -9.49
CA LEU A 66 -4.45 3.10 -8.59
C LEU A 66 -3.60 4.20 -9.24
N GLU A 67 -3.88 5.44 -8.87
CA GLU A 67 -3.05 6.60 -9.23
C GLU A 67 -2.27 7.14 -8.02
N ILE A 68 -0.98 7.42 -8.20
CA ILE A 68 -0.14 8.07 -7.19
C ILE A 68 -0.10 9.58 -7.49
N ILE A 69 -0.77 10.38 -6.65
CA ILE A 69 -0.87 11.83 -6.83
C ILE A 69 -0.01 12.57 -5.80
N ILE A 70 1.03 13.26 -6.26
CA ILE A 70 1.89 14.12 -5.42
C ILE A 70 1.33 15.55 -5.42
N ARG A 71 0.97 16.07 -4.24
CA ARG A 71 0.43 17.43 -4.08
C ARG A 71 1.13 18.18 -2.94
N PRO A 72 1.39 19.50 -3.08
CA PRO A 72 1.89 20.30 -1.98
C PRO A 72 0.97 20.26 -0.76
N LYS A 73 1.55 20.15 0.43
CA LYS A 73 0.76 20.21 1.68
C LYS A 73 0.17 21.61 1.82
N ARG A 74 -1.16 21.69 2.04
CA ARG A 74 -1.84 22.96 2.31
C ARG A 74 -1.20 23.60 3.55
N ARG A 75 -0.67 24.83 3.41
CA ARG A 75 -0.18 25.60 4.57
C ARG A 75 -1.35 25.76 5.55
N ARG A 76 -1.17 25.31 6.79
CA ARG A 76 -2.12 25.58 7.87
C ARG A 76 -2.06 27.08 8.12
N LYS A 77 -3.14 27.82 7.83
CA LYS A 77 -3.23 29.23 8.23
C LYS A 77 -2.99 29.27 9.73
N ALA A 78 -1.97 30.00 10.17
CA ALA A 78 -1.79 30.27 11.58
C ALA A 78 -3.04 31.01 12.05
N SER A 79 -3.81 30.40 12.94
CA SER A 79 -4.87 31.07 13.68
C SER A 79 -4.22 32.21 14.46
N LYS A 80 -4.57 33.45 14.11
CA LYS A 80 -4.18 34.65 14.83
C LYS A 80 -5.10 34.84 16.04
#